data_AF-A0A2E7L4W9-F1
#
_entry.id   AF-A0A2E7L4W9-F1
#
_cell.length_a   1.000
_cell.length_b   1.000
_cell.length_c   1.000
_cell.angle_alpha   90.00
_cell.angle_beta   90.00
_cell.angle_gamma   90.00
#
_symmetry.space_group_name_H-M   'P 1'
#
loop_
_entity.id
_entity.type
_entity.pdbx_description
1 polymer ?
#
loop_
_entity_poly.entity_id
_entity_poly.type
_entity_poly.pdbx_seq_one_letter_code
_entity_poly.pdbx_strand_id
1 'polypeptide(L)'
;MPEFPGPQANQIEIRWAVNLALNQTESWWDTTDENHIMSQSGQLRMQRISHGFACLDTGTKASLIDAGTFVKTSEDRQGLKIACSEEIAWRQGLIDRVQLQHIAQQLNNPYGESLSSLPATV
;
A
#
# COMPACT_ATOMS: atom_id res chain seq x y z
N MET A 1 3.83 -22.12 -6.43
CA MET A 1 4.20 -22.91 -5.24
C MET A 1 4.15 -21.98 -4.04
N PRO A 2 3.47 -22.32 -2.93
CA PRO A 2 3.56 -21.51 -1.73
C PRO A 2 4.95 -21.70 -1.11
N GLU A 3 5.62 -20.60 -0.75
CA GLU A 3 6.87 -20.65 -0.01
C GLU A 3 6.59 -21.13 1.41
N PHE A 4 7.37 -22.10 1.89
CA PHE A 4 7.26 -22.61 3.25
C PHE A 4 7.76 -21.56 4.26
N PRO A 5 7.16 -21.47 5.45
CA PRO A 5 7.64 -20.59 6.51
C PRO A 5 9.13 -20.84 6.80
N GLY A 6 9.92 -19.77 6.76
CA GLY A 6 11.36 -19.80 7.01
C GLY A 6 11.71 -20.17 8.47
N PRO A 7 13.01 -20.34 8.79
CA PRO A 7 13.48 -20.84 10.09
C PRO A 7 13.16 -19.92 11.30
N GLN A 8 12.59 -18.73 11.07
CA GLN A 8 12.15 -17.80 12.12
C GLN A 8 10.63 -17.83 12.37
N ALA A 9 9.89 -18.71 11.68
CA ALA A 9 8.44 -18.71 11.76
C ALA A 9 7.93 -19.11 13.15
N ASN A 10 6.95 -18.38 13.64
CA ASN A 10 6.38 -18.62 14.97
C ASN A 10 5.37 -19.78 14.94
N GLN A 11 4.99 -20.30 16.12
CA GLN A 11 4.08 -21.45 16.22
C GLN A 11 2.71 -21.23 15.55
N ILE A 12 2.28 -19.98 15.39
CA ILE A 12 1.00 -19.63 14.76
C ILE A 12 1.14 -19.72 13.24
N GLU A 13 2.21 -19.21 12.67
CA GLU A 13 2.53 -19.33 11.23
C GLU A 13 2.69 -20.79 10.81
N ILE A 14 3.36 -21.59 11.65
CA ILE A 14 3.51 -23.04 11.42
C ILE A 14 2.14 -23.72 11.48
N ARG A 15 1.32 -23.41 12.49
CA ARG A 15 -0.02 -24.01 12.63
C ARG A 15 -0.96 -23.60 11.50
N TRP A 16 -0.88 -22.36 11.03
CA TRP A 16 -1.59 -21.88 9.85
C TRP A 16 -1.17 -22.63 8.59
N ALA A 17 0.13 -22.73 8.31
CA ALA A 17 0.66 -23.42 7.13
C ALA A 17 0.26 -24.91 7.11
N VAL A 18 0.26 -25.57 8.28
CA VAL A 18 -0.19 -26.97 8.42
C VAL A 18 -1.70 -27.08 8.15
N ASN A 19 -2.52 -26.18 8.70
CA ASN A 19 -3.97 -26.20 8.49
C ASN A 19 -4.33 -25.94 7.01
N LEU A 20 -3.66 -24.99 6.38
CA LEU A 20 -3.79 -24.67 4.95
C LEU A 20 -3.43 -25.87 4.06
N ALA A 21 -2.36 -26.59 4.37
CA ALA A 21 -1.93 -27.77 3.61
C ALA A 21 -2.90 -28.97 3.74
N LEU A 22 -3.62 -29.07 4.87
CA LEU A 22 -4.53 -30.18 5.16
C LEU A 22 -5.94 -29.97 4.60
N ASN A 23 -6.41 -28.73 4.51
CA ASN A 23 -7.78 -28.39 4.13
C ASN A 23 -7.85 -27.78 2.72
N GLN A 24 -7.47 -28.54 1.68
CA GLN A 24 -7.52 -28.13 0.26
C GLN A 24 -8.93 -27.76 -0.24
N THR A 25 -9.46 -26.62 0.19
CA THR A 25 -10.64 -25.99 -0.38
C THR A 25 -10.19 -24.94 -1.37
N GLU A 26 -10.57 -25.13 -2.63
CA GLU A 26 -10.44 -24.18 -3.72
C GLU A 26 -11.10 -22.84 -3.34
N SER A 27 -10.31 -21.94 -2.77
CA SER A 27 -10.59 -20.52 -2.74
C SER A 27 -9.28 -19.80 -2.44
N TRP A 28 -8.97 -18.79 -3.25
CA TRP A 28 -8.06 -17.70 -2.91
C TRP A 28 -8.09 -17.44 -1.39
N TRP A 29 -6.90 -17.53 -0.75
CA TRP A 29 -6.60 -17.24 0.65
C TRP A 29 -7.74 -16.55 1.42
N ASP A 30 -8.38 -17.21 2.38
CA ASP A 30 -9.37 -16.54 3.23
C ASP A 30 -8.63 -15.82 4.36
N THR A 31 -8.32 -14.54 4.16
CA THR A 31 -7.73 -13.67 5.20
C THR A 31 -8.58 -13.59 6.47
N THR A 32 -9.87 -13.96 6.42
CA THR A 32 -10.75 -14.00 7.60
C THR A 32 -10.29 -15.07 8.59
N ASP A 33 -9.90 -16.25 8.11
CA ASP A 33 -9.42 -17.35 8.96
C ASP A 33 -8.10 -17.01 9.64
N GLU A 34 -7.18 -16.37 8.94
CA GLU A 34 -5.94 -15.84 9.50
C GLU A 34 -6.22 -14.82 10.61
N ASN A 35 -7.11 -13.86 10.36
CA ASN A 35 -7.53 -12.88 11.35
C ASN A 35 -8.19 -13.53 12.58
N HIS A 36 -8.98 -14.60 12.39
CA HIS A 36 -9.55 -15.36 13.50
C HIS A 36 -8.48 -16.02 14.36
N ILE A 37 -7.46 -16.63 13.76
CA ILE A 37 -6.33 -17.24 14.48
C ILE A 37 -5.52 -16.17 15.24
N MET A 38 -5.24 -15.03 14.61
CA MET A 38 -4.55 -13.90 15.25
C MET A 38 -5.36 -13.31 16.42
N SER A 39 -6.69 -13.27 16.29
CA SER A 39 -7.60 -12.85 17.35
C SER A 39 -7.58 -13.82 18.53
N GLN A 40 -7.70 -15.13 18.27
CA GLN A 40 -7.66 -16.18 19.30
C GLN A 40 -6.32 -16.24 20.06
N SER A 41 -5.22 -15.90 19.38
CA SER A 41 -3.88 -15.85 19.99
C SER A 41 -3.56 -14.51 20.65
N GLY A 42 -4.48 -13.53 20.62
CA GLY A 42 -4.28 -12.20 21.20
C GLY A 42 -3.24 -11.35 20.45
N GLN A 43 -2.88 -11.74 19.23
CA GLN A 43 -1.88 -11.05 18.39
C GLN A 43 -2.52 -10.02 17.44
N LEU A 44 -3.83 -10.11 17.21
CA LEU A 44 -4.56 -9.15 16.38
C LEU A 44 -4.64 -7.77 17.05
N ARG A 45 -4.15 -6.74 16.36
CA ARG A 45 -4.30 -5.33 16.77
C ARG A 45 -5.20 -4.61 15.78
N MET A 46 -6.27 -4.01 16.29
CA MET A 46 -7.19 -3.21 15.50
C MET A 46 -6.85 -1.72 15.63
N GLN A 47 -6.70 -1.04 14.49
CA GLN A 47 -6.61 0.41 14.44
C GLN A 47 -7.89 0.98 13.83
N ARG A 48 -8.59 1.83 14.59
CA ARG A 48 -9.78 2.52 14.07
C ARG A 48 -9.34 3.71 13.24
N ILE A 49 -9.72 3.68 11.97
CA ILE A 49 -9.60 4.84 11.08
C ILE A 49 -10.76 5.79 11.42
N SER A 50 -10.45 6.99 11.91
CA SER A 50 -11.44 8.00 12.28
C SER A 50 -11.93 8.80 11.06
N HIS A 51 -12.88 9.70 11.28
CA HIS A 51 -13.29 10.68 10.27
C HIS A 51 -12.08 11.46 9.72
N GLY A 52 -12.13 11.79 8.43
CA GLY A 52 -11.05 12.49 7.71
C GLY A 52 -10.19 11.60 6.81
N PHE A 53 -10.34 10.27 6.91
CA PHE A 53 -9.69 9.32 6.01
C PHE A 53 -10.66 8.84 4.92
N ALA A 54 -10.12 8.54 3.74
CA ALA A 54 -10.85 7.93 2.64
C ALA A 54 -10.31 6.54 2.36
N CYS A 55 -11.18 5.53 2.35
CA CYS A 55 -10.90 4.19 1.86
C CYS A 55 -11.64 4.02 0.54
N LEU A 56 -10.91 3.88 -0.55
CA LEU A 56 -11.47 3.81 -1.90
C LEU A 56 -11.41 2.37 -2.39
N ASP A 57 -12.56 1.82 -2.77
CA ASP A 57 -12.64 0.53 -3.46
C ASP A 57 -12.60 0.73 -4.97
N THR A 58 -11.97 -0.19 -5.69
CA THR A 58 -11.88 -0.20 -7.16
C THR A 58 -12.45 -1.49 -7.77
N GLY A 59 -13.22 -2.26 -6.99
CA GLY A 59 -13.78 -3.54 -7.38
C GLY A 59 -14.89 -3.47 -8.45
N THR A 60 -15.41 -2.27 -8.74
CA THR A 60 -16.40 -2.05 -9.80
C THR A 60 -16.00 -0.90 -10.70
N LYS A 61 -16.53 -0.84 -11.92
CA LYS A 61 -16.31 0.29 -12.83
C LYS A 61 -16.74 1.62 -12.22
N ALA A 62 -17.85 1.63 -11.48
CA ALA A 62 -18.35 2.82 -10.81
C ALA A 62 -17.41 3.25 -9.67
N SER A 63 -17.05 2.32 -8.77
CA SER A 63 -16.15 2.63 -7.64
C SER A 63 -14.76 3.06 -8.10
N LEU A 64 -14.26 2.51 -9.22
CA LEU A 64 -13.02 2.96 -9.84
C LEU A 64 -13.10 4.42 -10.34
N ILE A 65 -14.20 4.82 -10.98
CA ILE A 65 -14.39 6.20 -11.46
C ILE A 65 -14.47 7.16 -10.27
N ASP A 66 -15.20 6.78 -9.23
CA ASP A 66 -15.34 7.57 -8.01
C ASP A 66 -13.98 7.75 -7.31
N ALA A 67 -13.18 6.67 -7.21
CA ALA A 67 -11.84 6.71 -6.66
C ALA A 67 -10.91 7.63 -7.46
N GLY A 68 -10.92 7.51 -8.80
CA GLY A 68 -10.15 8.38 -9.67
C GLY A 68 -10.53 9.86 -9.53
N THR A 69 -11.82 10.14 -9.40
CA THR A 69 -12.34 11.50 -9.21
C THR A 69 -11.93 12.08 -7.86
N PHE A 70 -11.96 11.26 -6.81
CA PHE A 70 -11.50 11.64 -5.48
C PHE A 70 -10.01 12.01 -5.49
N VAL A 71 -9.16 11.17 -6.09
CA VAL A 71 -7.72 11.42 -6.18
C VAL A 71 -7.47 12.70 -6.96
N LYS A 72 -8.03 12.84 -8.16
CA LYS A 72 -7.86 14.04 -8.99
C LYS A 72 -8.24 15.32 -8.24
N THR A 73 -9.42 15.33 -7.64
CA THR A 73 -9.93 16.51 -6.91
C THR A 73 -9.04 16.86 -5.71
N SER A 74 -8.49 15.84 -5.05
CA SER A 74 -7.59 16.03 -3.91
C SER A 74 -6.25 16.62 -4.35
N GLU A 75 -5.66 16.09 -5.43
CA GLU A 75 -4.41 16.63 -5.99
C GLU A 75 -4.58 18.05 -6.50
N ASP A 76 -5.66 18.34 -7.24
CA ASP A 76 -5.94 19.67 -7.81
C ASP A 76 -6.11 20.74 -6.71
N ARG A 77 -6.62 20.36 -5.53
CA ARG A 77 -6.87 21.28 -4.41
C ARG A 77 -5.66 21.48 -3.50
N GLN A 78 -4.89 20.43 -3.27
CA GLN A 78 -3.77 20.47 -2.33
C GLN A 78 -2.43 20.74 -3.01
N GLY A 79 -2.35 20.57 -4.34
CA GLY A 79 -1.11 20.69 -5.10
C GLY A 79 -0.09 19.59 -4.80
N LEU A 80 -0.53 18.49 -4.16
CA LEU A 80 0.30 17.37 -3.76
C LEU A 80 -0.13 16.11 -4.52
N LYS A 81 0.84 15.28 -4.89
CA LYS A 81 0.59 14.00 -5.57
C LYS A 81 0.35 12.88 -4.57
N ILE A 82 -0.72 12.10 -4.78
CA ILE A 82 -1.04 10.96 -3.93
C ILE A 82 -0.24 9.74 -4.42
N ALA A 83 0.43 9.07 -3.47
CA ALA A 83 1.22 7.86 -3.74
C ALA A 83 2.35 8.04 -4.78
N CYS A 84 2.96 9.22 -4.85
CA CYS A 84 4.14 9.47 -5.67
C CYS A 84 5.36 8.71 -5.13
N SER A 85 5.77 7.65 -5.81
CA SER A 85 6.85 6.76 -5.34
C SER A 85 8.22 7.45 -5.26
N GLU A 86 8.52 8.34 -6.21
CA GLU A 86 9.79 9.04 -6.31
C GLU A 86 9.93 10.09 -5.20
N GLU A 87 8.84 10.80 -4.88
CA GLU A 87 8.80 11.71 -3.74
C GLU A 87 8.97 10.93 -2.42
N ILE A 88 8.28 9.80 -2.26
CA ILE A 88 8.43 8.94 -1.07
C ILE A 88 9.87 8.46 -0.93
N ALA A 89 10.47 7.95 -2.01
CA ALA A 89 11.85 7.47 -2.02
C ALA A 89 12.84 8.59 -1.67
N TRP A 90 12.66 9.78 -2.23
CA TRP A 90 13.49 10.93 -1.93
C TRP A 90 13.36 11.39 -0.47
N ARG A 91 12.12 11.47 0.06
CA ARG A 91 11.86 11.83 1.47
C ARG A 91 12.37 10.79 2.46
N GLN A 92 12.42 9.52 2.07
CA GLN A 92 13.02 8.44 2.85
C GLN A 92 14.55 8.36 2.71
N GLY A 93 15.16 9.19 1.86
CA GLY A 93 16.61 9.19 1.61
C GLY A 93 17.11 8.00 0.78
N LEU A 94 16.20 7.30 0.08
CA LEU A 94 16.56 6.20 -0.83
C LEU A 94 17.18 6.72 -2.13
N ILE A 95 16.81 7.94 -2.55
CA ILE A 95 17.43 8.66 -3.66
C ILE A 95 17.75 10.09 -3.24
N ASP A 96 18.77 10.68 -3.86
CA ASP A 96 19.15 12.07 -3.61
C ASP A 96 18.41 13.07 -4.55
N ARG A 97 18.63 14.37 -4.32
CA ARG A 97 18.03 15.44 -5.11
C ARG A 97 18.44 15.40 -6.58
N VAL A 98 19.67 14.97 -6.88
CA VAL A 98 20.19 14.92 -8.26
C VAL A 98 19.49 13.79 -9.02
N GLN A 99 19.36 12.62 -8.40
CA GLN A 99 18.64 11.47 -8.94
C GLN A 99 17.16 11.80 -9.17
N LEU A 100 16.50 12.45 -8.22
CA LEU A 100 15.11 12.89 -8.37
C LEU A 100 14.95 13.85 -9.56
N GLN A 101 15.83 14.83 -9.69
CA GLN A 101 15.79 15.80 -10.81
C GLN A 101 16.06 15.13 -12.16
N HIS A 102 16.96 14.16 -12.21
CA HIS A 102 17.21 13.38 -13.41
C HIS A 102 15.95 12.62 -13.86
N ILE A 103 15.24 11.96 -12.92
CA ILE A 103 13.96 11.29 -13.23
C ILE A 103 12.92 12.31 -13.72
N ALA A 104 12.80 13.45 -13.04
CA ALA A 104 11.84 14.49 -13.40
C ALA A 104 12.07 15.04 -14.81
N GLN A 105 13.33 15.21 -15.23
CA GLN A 105 13.71 15.67 -16.57
C GLN A 105 13.36 14.67 -17.69
N GLN A 106 13.26 13.39 -17.39
CA GLN A 106 12.85 12.37 -18.36
C GLN A 106 11.34 12.41 -18.64
N LEU A 107 10.56 13.09 -17.80
CA LEU A 107 9.11 13.15 -17.87
C LEU A 107 8.65 14.53 -18.37
N ASN A 108 8.34 14.63 -19.66
CA ASN A 108 7.79 15.87 -20.24
C ASN A 108 6.27 15.97 -20.06
N ASN A 109 5.82 16.00 -18.81
CA ASN A 109 4.42 16.10 -18.43
C ASN A 109 4.26 16.80 -17.06
N PRO A 110 3.02 17.13 -16.63
CA PRO A 110 2.79 17.81 -15.36
C PRO A 110 3.30 17.05 -14.11
N TYR A 111 3.50 15.73 -14.21
CA TYR A 111 4.09 14.95 -13.12
C TYR A 111 5.59 15.24 -12.97
N GLY A 112 6.34 15.32 -14.07
CA GLY A 112 7.75 15.73 -14.05
C GLY A 112 7.95 17.17 -13.55
N GLU A 113 7.05 18.08 -13.92
CA GLU A 113 7.02 19.45 -13.38
C GLU A 113 6.76 19.46 -11.86
N SER A 114 5.81 18.64 -11.40
CA SER A 114 5.52 18.45 -9.97
C SER A 114 6.74 17.94 -9.20
N LEU A 115 7.46 16.94 -9.72
CA LEU A 115 8.68 16.42 -9.09
C LEU A 115 9.80 17.47 -9.03
N SER A 116 9.95 18.25 -10.11
CA SER A 116 11.00 19.26 -10.20
C SER A 116 10.80 20.40 -9.18
N SER A 117 9.55 20.73 -8.88
CA SER A 117 9.14 21.82 -8.00
C SER A 117 9.09 21.45 -6.51
N LEU A 118 9.39 20.20 -6.14
CA LEU A 118 9.38 19.78 -4.74
C LEU A 118 10.37 20.60 -3.88
N PRO A 119 9.92 21.14 -2.73
CA PRO A 119 10.71 22.03 -1.88
C PRO A 119 11.85 21.28 -1.18
N ALA A 120 12.95 21.99 -0.92
CA ALA A 120 14.15 21.57 -0.19
C ALA A 120 13.95 20.49 0.90
N THR A 121 13.06 20.76 1.85
CA THR A 121 12.82 19.95 3.06
C THR A 121 11.59 20.48 3.82
N VAL A 122 10.95 19.63 4.63
CA VAL A 122 10.28 19.97 5.91
C VAL A 122 10.93 19.12 6.99
#